data_AF-A0A9P4VUU6-F1
#
_entry.id   AF-A0A9P4VUU6-F1
#
_cell.length_a   1.000
_cell.length_b   1.000
_cell.length_c   1.000
_cell.angle_alpha   90.00
_cell.angle_beta   90.00
_cell.angle_gamma   90.00
#
_symmetry.space_group_name_H-M   'P 1'
#
loop_
_entity.id
_entity.type
_entity.pdbx_description
1 polymer ?
#
loop_
_entity_poly.entity_id
_entity_poly.type
_entity_poly.pdbx_seq_one_letter_code
_entity_poly.pdbx_strand_id
1 'polypeptide(L)'
;SSVPSHVSDPDTPGIGRPEGSRPRRATTSRMLTYTATEKDCVDEDGQAQECVFCLEDFEQGDEMGRLECFCKFHKTCIRKWWDIKGVGSCPTHQLHE
;
A
#
# COMPACT_ATOMS: atom_id res chain seq x y z
N SER A 1 -8.07 -42.55 -52.95
CA SER A 1 -8.68 -43.59 -52.10
C SER A 1 -7.62 -44.57 -51.65
N SER A 2 -7.26 -44.54 -50.36
CA SER A 2 -6.63 -45.63 -49.59
C SER A 2 -6.89 -45.34 -48.12
N VAL A 3 -7.21 -46.40 -47.38
CA VAL A 3 -7.92 -46.44 -46.08
C VAL A 3 -6.94 -46.48 -44.87
N PRO A 4 -7.37 -46.82 -43.63
CA PRO A 4 -7.44 -45.94 -42.47
C PRO A 4 -6.41 -46.33 -41.39
N SER A 5 -6.40 -45.69 -40.22
CA SER A 5 -6.15 -46.34 -38.91
C SER A 5 -6.37 -45.33 -37.78
N HIS A 6 -7.54 -45.44 -37.16
CA HIS A 6 -7.82 -44.90 -35.85
C HIS A 6 -7.05 -45.72 -34.82
N VAL A 7 -6.09 -45.09 -34.15
CA VAL A 7 -5.49 -45.62 -32.92
C VAL A 7 -6.10 -44.83 -31.76
N SER A 8 -6.88 -45.52 -30.95
CA SER A 8 -7.24 -45.08 -29.60
C SER A 8 -6.21 -45.65 -28.66
N ASP A 9 -5.68 -44.84 -27.76
CA ASP A 9 -4.98 -45.29 -26.54
C ASP A 9 -4.83 -44.10 -25.56
N PRO A 10 -4.69 -44.36 -24.24
CA PRO A 10 -5.68 -43.92 -23.26
C PRO A 10 -5.19 -42.90 -22.22
N ASP A 11 -6.18 -42.41 -21.46
CA ASP A 11 -6.16 -41.84 -20.12
C ASP A 11 -4.81 -41.87 -19.35
N THR A 12 -4.34 -40.70 -18.94
CA THR A 12 -3.43 -40.55 -17.79
C THR A 12 -3.72 -39.21 -17.08
N PRO A 13 -3.74 -39.19 -15.74
CA PRO A 13 -4.55 -38.30 -14.95
C PRO A 13 -3.87 -36.97 -14.65
N GLY A 14 -4.71 -35.97 -14.38
CA GLY A 14 -4.27 -34.60 -14.10
C GLY A 14 -3.48 -34.45 -12.81
N ILE A 15 -2.69 -33.38 -12.75
CA ILE A 15 -2.62 -32.40 -11.66
C ILE A 15 -2.07 -31.12 -12.30
N GLY A 16 -2.89 -30.07 -12.33
CA GLY A 16 -2.58 -28.83 -13.04
C GLY A 16 -3.21 -27.58 -12.42
N ARG A 17 -3.12 -27.47 -11.09
CA ARG A 17 -3.02 -26.20 -10.34
C ARG A 17 -4.20 -25.21 -10.46
N PRO A 18 -5.07 -25.06 -9.44
CA PRO A 18 -5.79 -23.81 -9.24
C PRO A 18 -4.81 -22.82 -8.60
N GLU A 19 -3.92 -22.22 -9.39
CA GLU A 19 -3.24 -21.01 -8.94
C GLU A 19 -4.28 -19.91 -8.99
N GLY A 20 -4.91 -19.72 -7.82
CA GLY A 20 -5.79 -18.60 -7.58
C GLY A 20 -5.14 -17.35 -8.12
N SER A 21 -5.78 -16.79 -9.15
CA SER A 21 -5.52 -15.42 -9.57
C SER A 21 -5.96 -14.54 -8.43
N ARG A 22 -5.12 -14.43 -7.39
CA ARG A 22 -5.21 -13.34 -6.42
C ARG A 22 -5.08 -12.10 -7.29
N PRO A 23 -6.12 -11.26 -7.43
CA PRO A 23 -5.97 -10.03 -8.18
C PRO A 23 -4.79 -9.32 -7.53
N ARG A 24 -3.71 -9.13 -8.30
CA ARG A 24 -2.55 -8.37 -7.86
C ARG A 24 -3.11 -6.99 -7.58
N ARG A 25 -3.42 -6.69 -6.31
CA ARG A 25 -4.26 -5.57 -5.90
C ARG A 25 -3.52 -4.30 -6.26
N ALA A 26 -3.74 -3.81 -7.49
CA ALA A 26 -3.03 -2.71 -8.14
C ALA A 26 -2.51 -1.73 -7.10
N THR A 27 -1.19 -1.73 -6.85
CA THR A 27 -0.54 -0.91 -5.83
C THR A 27 -0.50 0.55 -6.31
N THR A 28 -1.67 1.14 -6.51
CA THR A 28 -1.87 2.57 -6.65
C THR A 28 -1.35 3.19 -5.35
N SER A 29 -0.25 3.95 -5.37
CA SER A 29 0.40 4.61 -4.22
C SER A 29 -0.46 4.66 -2.96
N ARG A 30 -0.23 3.68 -2.06
CA ARG A 30 -1.04 3.50 -0.85
C ARG A 30 -0.29 4.02 0.35
N MET A 31 -0.96 4.86 1.11
CA MET A 31 -0.55 5.19 2.47
C MET A 31 -0.58 3.92 3.30
N LEU A 32 0.52 3.66 4.00
CA LEU A 32 0.56 2.68 5.06
C LEU A 32 -0.11 3.30 6.29
N THR A 33 -1.26 2.74 6.69
CA THR A 33 -1.91 3.12 7.94
C THR A 33 -1.37 2.27 9.08
N TYR A 34 -1.02 2.89 10.21
CA TYR A 34 -0.52 2.20 11.40
C TYR A 34 -0.85 2.99 12.67
N THR A 35 -0.67 2.37 13.83
CA THR A 35 -0.83 3.03 15.14
C THR A 35 0.52 3.56 15.60
N ALA A 36 0.58 4.83 16.00
CA ALA A 36 1.79 5.46 16.51
C ALA A 36 2.35 4.70 17.72
N THR A 37 3.66 4.45 17.70
CA THR A 37 4.41 3.95 18.86
C THR A 37 5.14 5.10 19.54
N GLU A 38 5.70 4.88 20.73
CA GLU A 38 6.52 5.91 21.42
C GLU A 38 7.65 6.43 20.54
N LYS A 39 8.20 5.58 19.65
CA LYS A 39 9.25 5.94 18.69
C LYS A 39 8.77 6.85 17.55
N ASP A 40 7.47 6.94 17.32
CA ASP A 40 6.89 7.85 16.33
C ASP A 40 6.58 9.22 16.93
N CYS A 41 6.45 9.31 18.26
CA CYS A 41 6.09 10.52 19.00
C CYS A 41 7.27 11.48 19.14
N VAL A 42 8.50 10.98 19.10
CA VAL A 42 9.73 11.76 19.23
C VAL A 42 10.74 11.45 18.13
N ASP A 43 11.60 12.41 17.78
CA ASP A 43 12.75 12.17 16.89
C ASP A 43 14.02 11.76 17.64
N GLU A 44 15.13 11.67 16.92
CA GLU A 44 16.43 11.23 17.42
C GLU A 44 17.01 12.17 18.50
N ASP A 45 16.63 13.45 18.51
CA ASP A 45 17.00 14.43 19.55
C ASP A 45 15.99 14.46 20.72
N GLY A 46 14.95 13.63 20.66
CA GLY A 46 13.92 13.55 21.68
C GLY A 46 12.89 14.68 21.66
N GLN A 47 12.83 15.46 20.57
CA GLN A 47 11.78 16.47 20.40
C GLN A 47 10.48 15.81 19.93
N ALA A 48 9.33 16.39 20.33
CA ALA A 48 8.04 15.92 19.88
C ALA A 48 7.93 16.05 18.36
N GLN A 49 7.44 15.00 17.71
CA GLN A 49 7.16 15.01 16.28
C GLN A 49 5.72 15.48 16.08
N GLU A 50 5.50 16.40 15.15
CA GLU A 50 4.20 17.01 14.92
C GLU A 50 3.67 16.76 13.50
N CYS A 51 2.34 16.77 13.35
CA CYS A 51 1.71 16.71 12.04
C CYS A 51 1.68 18.09 11.38
N VAL A 52 2.34 18.26 10.24
CA VAL A 52 2.39 19.56 9.52
C VAL A 52 1.04 20.10 9.02
N PHE A 53 -0.04 19.31 9.10
CA PHE A 53 -1.38 19.74 8.69
C PHE A 53 -2.21 20.33 9.83
N CYS A 54 -2.13 19.74 11.03
CA CYS A 54 -2.88 20.21 12.21
C CYS A 54 -1.99 20.86 13.27
N LEU A 55 -0.66 20.76 13.13
CA LEU A 55 0.35 21.28 14.06
C LEU A 55 0.18 20.72 15.48
N GLU A 56 -0.36 19.50 15.58
CA GLU A 56 -0.47 18.75 16.82
C GLU A 56 0.64 17.71 16.90
N ASP A 57 1.14 17.49 18.10
CA ASP A 57 2.13 16.46 18.41
C ASP A 57 1.55 15.07 18.16
N PHE A 58 2.38 14.13 17.72
CA PHE A 58 1.99 12.73 17.60
C PHE A 58 2.01 12.06 18.97
N GLU A 59 0.93 11.38 19.31
CA GLU A 59 0.81 10.63 20.55
C GLU A 59 0.75 9.11 20.30
N GLN A 60 1.20 8.33 21.28
CA GLN A 60 1.13 6.88 21.20
C GLN A 60 -0.35 6.47 21.10
N GLY A 61 -0.66 5.63 20.10
CA GLY A 61 -2.05 5.23 19.83
C GLY A 61 -2.71 5.99 18.69
N ASP A 62 -2.12 7.08 18.20
CA ASP A 62 -2.66 7.83 17.07
C ASP A 62 -2.75 7.00 15.78
N GLU A 63 -3.81 7.22 15.01
CA GLU A 63 -3.93 6.67 13.67
C GLU A 63 -3.04 7.44 12.69
N MET A 64 -1.90 6.85 12.37
CA MET A 64 -0.87 7.42 11.51
C MET A 64 -1.00 6.93 10.07
N GLY A 65 -0.66 7.82 9.15
CA GLY A 65 -0.52 7.58 7.73
C GLY A 65 0.91 7.87 7.30
N ARG A 66 1.60 6.84 6.81
CA ARG A 66 2.94 6.95 6.20
C ARG A 66 2.87 6.79 4.70
N LEU A 67 3.46 7.72 3.97
CA LEU A 67 3.60 7.63 2.51
C LEU A 67 4.85 6.82 2.12
N GLU A 68 4.98 6.49 0.83
CA GLU A 68 6.16 5.81 0.27
C GLU A 68 7.46 6.63 0.44
N CYS A 69 7.36 7.95 0.56
CA CYS A 69 8.48 8.85 0.88
C CYS A 69 8.77 8.95 2.39
N PHE A 70 8.23 8.05 3.21
CA PHE A 70 8.38 7.99 4.67
C PHE A 70 7.85 9.19 5.47
N CYS A 71 7.25 10.20 4.83
CA CYS A 71 6.56 11.28 5.54
C CYS A 71 5.38 10.73 6.35
N LYS A 72 5.29 11.19 7.60
CA LYS A 72 4.31 10.76 8.61
C LYS A 72 3.30 11.87 8.82
N PHE A 73 2.03 11.50 8.88
CA PHE A 73 0.91 12.41 9.16
C PHE A 73 -0.17 11.65 9.92
N HIS A 74 -1.11 12.36 10.55
CA HIS A 74 -2.35 11.71 10.95
C HIS A 74 -3.10 11.21 9.71
N LYS A 75 -3.64 9.99 9.80
CA LYS A 75 -4.44 9.34 8.74
C LYS A 75 -5.54 10.25 8.23
N THR A 76 -6.20 10.99 9.13
CA THR A 76 -7.27 11.93 8.80
C THR A 76 -6.76 13.14 8.02
N CYS A 77 -5.61 13.70 8.42
CA CYS A 77 -5.00 14.86 7.79
C CYS A 77 -4.56 14.58 6.34
N ILE A 78 -3.79 13.51 6.13
CA ILE A 78 -3.35 13.15 4.78
C ILE A 78 -4.50 12.69 3.89
N ARG A 79 -5.55 12.08 4.45
CA ARG A 79 -6.75 11.73 3.67
C ARG A 79 -7.48 12.98 3.16
N LYS A 80 -7.66 13.99 4.02
CA LYS A 80 -8.22 15.30 3.62
C LYS A 80 -7.41 15.96 2.50
N TRP A 81 -6.07 15.86 2.57
CA TRP A 81 -5.20 16.35 1.52
C TRP A 81 -5.45 15.64 0.18
N TRP A 82 -5.57 14.32 0.18
CA TRP A 82 -5.85 13.54 -1.02
C TRP A 82 -7.21 13.80 -1.65
N ASP A 83 -8.23 14.13 -0.86
CA ASP A 83 -9.53 14.59 -1.37
C ASP A 83 -9.39 15.86 -2.23
N ILE A 84 -8.38 16.70 -1.99
CA ILE A 84 -8.14 17.96 -2.70
C ILE A 84 -7.13 17.79 -3.84
N LYS A 85 -6.02 17.09 -3.60
CA LYS A 85 -4.86 17.04 -4.51
C LYS A 85 -4.72 15.75 -5.31
N GLY A 86 -5.44 14.70 -4.93
CA GLY A 86 -5.32 13.38 -5.52
C GLY A 86 -4.51 12.40 -4.67
N VAL A 87 -4.89 11.13 -4.75
CA VAL A 87 -4.29 10.02 -3.99
C VAL A 87 -2.82 9.85 -4.39
N GLY A 88 -1.95 9.71 -3.38
CA GLY A 88 -0.52 9.50 -3.59
C GLY A 88 0.34 10.77 -3.63
N SER A 89 -0.27 11.96 -3.62
CA SER A 89 0.45 13.22 -3.50
C SER A 89 0.99 13.42 -2.06
N CYS A 90 2.29 13.68 -1.93
CA CYS A 90 2.91 14.08 -0.67
C CYS A 90 2.93 15.61 -0.53
N PRO A 91 2.43 16.20 0.57
CA PRO A 91 2.46 17.64 0.81
C PRO A 91 3.88 18.18 1.02
N THR A 92 4.77 17.38 1.62
CA THR A 92 6.16 17.76 1.95
C THR A 92 7.07 17.66 0.74
N HIS A 93 6.82 16.68 -0.12
CA HIS A 93 7.60 16.43 -1.32
C HIS A 93 6.72 16.65 -2.55
N GLN A 94 6.51 17.92 -2.90
CA GLN A 94 5.96 18.28 -4.20
C GLN A 94 7.08 18.10 -5.22
N LEU A 95 7.19 16.88 -5.79
CA LEU A 95 7.97 16.62 -6.99
C LEU A 95 7.50 17.62 -8.05
N HIS A 96 8.27 18.69 -8.24
CA HIS A 96 8.20 19.47 -9.47
C HIS A 96 8.86 18.60 -10.54
N GLU A 97 8.09 18.21 -11.55
CA GLU A 97 8.65 17.89 -12.86
C GLU A 97 9.20 19.15 -13.53
#